data_AF-A0A397P3Y5-F1
#
_entry.id   AF-A0A397P3Y5-F1
#
_cell.length_a   1.000
_cell.length_b   1.000
_cell.length_c   1.000
_cell.angle_alpha   90.00
_cell.angle_beta   90.00
_cell.angle_gamma   90.00
#
_symmetry.space_group_name_H-M   'P 1'
#
loop_
_entity.id
_entity.type
_entity.pdbx_description
1 polymer ?
#
loop_
_entity_poly.entity_id
_entity_poly.type
_entity_poly.pdbx_seq_one_letter_code
_entity_poly.pdbx_strand_id
1 'polypeptide(L)'
;MSAASARRTALAVLGGALMLAGCAANNPSSWSQAQPTKRTPMTVKLEQLPLPGDRVAIAVYNFTDQTGQFKPTEGVQTLSRAVTQGATSILVKALQEAGNHGWFTVIERERLDNLLRERAVIREMRAAYLGEKTLNRQALPPLLFAGILLEGGIIGYDSNTKSGGLGARFLGIGGSTQYREDTVTVYLRAVSVKTGEVLSTISVRKSIASIGLDANTFRYVAFKDLLELEAGVAYNEPDALALQQAIEAAVYGLVIEGASTDLWCIATTPEGGEALLRSYYAQRDNIDAAAVLLPRRADGSTITGACPPRAALQPAPRVSQRPTGPALAAGSRLPAPILSYGSSAAPAMGAPPARGATPSATPRPQQNAAPNIPAMTRATPPGGAATPPTATPRAPGASGGG
;
A
#
# COMPACT_ATOMS: atom_id res chain seq x y z
N MET A 1 -18.62 -64.50 44.32
CA MET A 1 -17.48 -63.77 43.70
C MET A 1 -16.93 -62.77 44.72
N SER A 2 -15.61 -62.68 44.91
CA SER A 2 -15.01 -61.89 46.00
C SER A 2 -15.10 -60.38 45.77
N ALA A 3 -15.39 -59.62 46.84
CA ALA A 3 -15.45 -58.15 46.82
C ALA A 3 -14.15 -57.47 46.33
N ALA A 4 -13.01 -58.16 46.43
CA ALA A 4 -11.74 -57.70 45.88
C ALA A 4 -11.73 -57.63 44.34
N SER A 5 -12.49 -58.50 43.67
CA SER A 5 -12.61 -58.50 42.19
C SER A 5 -13.38 -57.27 41.71
N ALA A 6 -14.52 -56.96 42.35
CA ALA A 6 -15.35 -55.81 42.02
C ALA A 6 -14.64 -54.47 42.24
N ARG A 7 -13.79 -54.35 43.28
CA ARG A 7 -12.96 -53.15 43.48
C ARG A 7 -11.90 -52.96 42.39
N ARG A 8 -11.28 -54.05 41.91
CA ARG A 8 -10.25 -53.98 40.85
C ARG A 8 -10.85 -53.58 39.50
N THR A 9 -12.02 -54.10 39.13
CA THR A 9 -12.71 -53.68 37.90
C THR A 9 -13.22 -52.25 37.98
N ALA A 10 -13.74 -51.81 39.14
CA ALA A 10 -14.16 -50.42 39.34
C ALA A 10 -13.00 -49.42 39.19
N LEU A 11 -11.82 -49.68 39.76
CA LEU A 11 -10.64 -48.82 39.55
C LEU A 11 -10.18 -48.78 38.09
N ALA A 12 -10.20 -49.92 37.39
CA ALA A 12 -9.80 -49.97 35.97
C ALA A 12 -10.74 -49.15 35.08
N VAL A 13 -12.06 -49.23 35.30
CA VAL A 13 -13.06 -48.43 34.56
C VAL A 13 -12.92 -46.94 34.88
N LEU A 14 -12.69 -46.57 36.14
CA LEU A 14 -12.50 -45.17 36.54
C LEU A 14 -11.21 -44.57 35.94
N GLY A 15 -10.12 -45.33 35.92
CA GLY A 15 -8.86 -44.92 35.28
C GLY A 15 -8.99 -44.77 33.76
N GLY A 16 -9.75 -45.65 33.11
CA GLY A 16 -10.07 -45.53 31.68
C GLY A 16 -10.89 -44.27 31.36
N ALA A 17 -11.93 -43.98 32.16
CA ALA A 17 -12.77 -42.79 31.97
C ALA A 17 -11.98 -41.47 32.13
N LEU A 18 -11.05 -41.43 33.09
CA LEU A 18 -10.14 -40.28 33.29
C LEU A 18 -9.18 -40.07 32.09
N MET A 19 -8.75 -41.14 31.42
CA MET A 19 -7.89 -41.04 30.23
C MET A 19 -8.63 -40.54 28.99
N LEU A 20 -9.91 -40.90 28.80
CA LEU A 20 -10.71 -40.41 27.67
C LEU A 20 -11.11 -38.92 27.82
N ALA A 21 -11.22 -38.40 29.05
CA ALA A 21 -11.53 -37.00 29.30
C ALA A 21 -10.43 -36.02 28.83
N GLY A 22 -9.17 -36.49 28.69
CA GLY A 22 -8.04 -35.66 28.26
C GLY A 22 -8.04 -35.28 26.77
N CYS A 23 -8.72 -36.07 25.92
CA CYS A 23 -8.74 -35.84 24.47
C CYS A 23 -9.82 -34.84 24.01
N ALA A 24 -10.67 -34.35 24.91
CA ALA A 24 -11.61 -33.26 24.65
C ALA A 24 -10.97 -31.87 24.92
N ALA A 25 -9.64 -31.76 24.81
CA ALA A 25 -8.91 -30.52 25.01
C ALA A 25 -9.09 -29.58 23.80
N ASN A 26 -10.00 -28.62 23.97
CA ASN A 26 -10.08 -27.32 23.30
C ASN A 26 -9.28 -27.20 21.99
N ASN A 27 -9.99 -27.15 20.88
CA ASN A 27 -9.53 -26.44 19.69
C ASN A 27 -10.03 -24.99 19.84
N PRO A 28 -9.29 -24.07 20.52
CA PRO A 28 -9.74 -22.70 20.65
C PRO A 28 -9.76 -22.10 19.25
N SER A 29 -10.95 -21.89 18.71
CA SER A 29 -11.12 -21.21 17.43
C SER A 29 -10.45 -19.84 17.57
N SER A 30 -9.30 -19.67 16.92
CA SER A 30 -8.31 -18.63 17.22
C SER A 30 -8.67 -17.29 16.58
N TRP A 31 -9.88 -16.82 16.87
CA TRP A 31 -10.36 -15.50 16.50
C TRP A 31 -9.61 -14.45 17.32
N SER A 32 -8.50 -13.95 16.77
CA SER A 32 -7.95 -12.68 17.22
C SER A 32 -8.93 -11.55 16.89
N GLN A 33 -9.09 -10.59 17.80
CA GLN A 33 -9.81 -9.35 17.50
C GLN A 33 -9.12 -8.64 16.32
N ALA A 34 -9.91 -8.07 15.42
CA ALA A 34 -9.37 -7.25 14.35
C ALA A 34 -8.63 -6.04 14.96
N GLN A 35 -7.35 -5.87 14.61
CA GLN A 35 -6.51 -4.77 15.07
C GLN A 35 -6.02 -3.97 13.86
N PRO A 36 -5.86 -2.63 13.98
CA PRO A 36 -5.13 -1.85 12.99
C PRO A 36 -3.72 -2.41 12.77
N THR A 37 -3.22 -2.31 11.54
CA THR A 37 -1.85 -2.72 11.21
C THR A 37 -0.85 -1.97 12.09
N LYS A 38 0.09 -2.69 12.70
CA LYS A 38 1.15 -2.08 13.51
C LYS A 38 2.09 -1.28 12.60
N ARG A 39 2.55 -0.12 13.09
CA ARG A 39 3.61 0.66 12.44
C ARG A 39 4.90 -0.16 12.39
N THR A 40 5.60 -0.11 11.26
CA THR A 40 6.94 -0.70 11.13
C THR A 40 7.99 0.27 11.67
N PRO A 41 9.23 -0.16 11.93
CA PRO A 41 10.33 0.76 12.22
C PRO A 41 10.54 1.80 11.09
N MET A 42 10.24 1.43 9.84
CA MET A 42 10.36 2.31 8.70
C MET A 42 9.19 3.30 8.57
N THR A 43 7.96 2.90 8.96
CA THR A 43 6.84 3.84 9.13
C THR A 43 7.22 4.94 10.12
N VAL A 44 7.85 4.58 11.24
CA VAL A 44 8.30 5.56 12.26
C VAL A 44 9.38 6.49 11.70
N LYS A 45 10.38 5.97 10.95
CA LYS A 45 11.37 6.81 10.26
C LYS A 45 10.75 7.76 9.23
N LEU A 46 9.71 7.32 8.50
CA LEU A 46 8.94 8.17 7.57
C LEU A 46 8.17 9.27 8.31
N GLU A 47 7.45 8.94 9.38
CA GLU A 47 6.69 9.90 10.19
C GLU A 47 7.61 10.98 10.81
N GLN A 48 8.85 10.61 11.14
CA GLN A 48 9.88 11.47 11.74
C GLN A 48 10.68 12.31 10.73
N LEU A 49 10.46 12.17 9.42
CA LEU A 49 11.08 13.05 8.42
C LEU A 49 10.76 14.52 8.74
N PRO A 50 11.76 15.42 8.81
CA PRO A 50 11.48 16.84 8.93
C PRO A 50 10.65 17.32 7.73
N LEU A 51 9.82 18.33 7.92
CA LEU A 51 8.90 18.80 6.88
C LEU A 51 9.66 19.30 5.63
N PRO A 52 9.06 19.24 4.42
CA PRO A 52 9.64 19.90 3.26
C PRO A 52 9.51 21.43 3.36
N GLY A 53 10.23 22.16 2.52
CA GLY A 53 10.00 23.59 2.33
C GLY A 53 8.61 23.90 1.79
N ASP A 54 8.16 23.13 0.80
CA ASP A 54 6.83 23.17 0.20
C ASP A 54 6.31 21.74 -0.03
N ARG A 55 4.99 21.53 0.11
CA ARG A 55 4.36 20.23 -0.19
C ARG A 55 4.49 19.88 -1.66
N VAL A 56 4.92 18.64 -1.94
CA VAL A 56 5.14 18.18 -3.32
C VAL A 56 3.90 17.43 -3.84
N ALA A 57 3.32 17.92 -4.94
CA ALA A 57 2.18 17.29 -5.59
C ALA A 57 2.63 16.13 -6.49
N ILE A 58 2.27 14.89 -6.11
CA ILE A 58 2.72 13.65 -6.73
C ILE A 58 1.55 12.82 -7.24
N ALA A 59 1.70 12.25 -8.43
CA ALA A 59 0.81 11.21 -8.97
C ALA A 59 1.44 9.83 -8.83
N VAL A 60 0.64 8.82 -8.47
CA VAL A 60 1.02 7.40 -8.53
C VAL A 60 0.06 6.70 -9.50
N TYR A 61 0.58 6.15 -10.59
CA TYR A 61 -0.24 5.46 -11.60
C TYR A 61 -0.37 3.97 -11.31
N ASN A 62 0.73 3.23 -11.47
CA ASN A 62 0.75 1.79 -11.28
C ASN A 62 2.06 1.38 -10.61
N PHE A 63 1.97 0.53 -9.57
CA PHE A 63 3.12 0.05 -8.82
C PHE A 63 2.90 -1.44 -8.50
N THR A 64 3.12 -2.29 -9.50
CA THR A 64 2.76 -3.71 -9.48
C THR A 64 3.95 -4.64 -9.27
N ASP A 65 3.63 -5.91 -8.99
CA ASP A 65 4.54 -7.03 -9.18
C ASP A 65 4.94 -7.16 -10.67
N GLN A 66 6.23 -6.97 -10.96
CA GLN A 66 6.86 -7.16 -12.27
C GLN A 66 7.72 -8.43 -12.30
N THR A 67 7.78 -9.20 -11.21
CA THR A 67 8.61 -10.41 -11.07
C THR A 67 7.99 -11.60 -11.81
N GLY A 68 6.66 -11.62 -11.93
CA GLY A 68 5.92 -12.75 -12.48
C GLY A 68 5.91 -14.00 -11.59
N GLN A 69 6.45 -13.93 -10.37
CA GLN A 69 6.70 -15.09 -9.53
C GLN A 69 5.42 -15.65 -8.88
N PHE A 70 5.32 -16.98 -8.90
CA PHE A 70 4.32 -17.76 -8.17
C PHE A 70 4.94 -18.36 -6.91
N LYS A 71 4.12 -18.70 -5.91
CA LYS A 71 4.64 -19.30 -4.68
C LYS A 71 5.34 -20.64 -4.99
N PRO A 72 6.53 -20.91 -4.45
CA PRO A 72 7.18 -22.20 -4.63
C PRO A 72 6.37 -23.32 -3.98
N THR A 73 6.23 -24.43 -4.68
CA THR A 73 5.50 -25.63 -4.23
C THR A 73 6.27 -26.88 -4.68
N GLU A 74 6.30 -27.91 -3.83
CA GLU A 74 6.88 -29.20 -4.22
C GLU A 74 5.91 -29.93 -5.17
N GLY A 75 6.34 -30.16 -6.41
CA GLY A 75 5.57 -30.87 -7.44
C GLY A 75 4.80 -29.97 -8.40
N VAL A 76 3.57 -29.58 -8.07
CA VAL A 76 2.64 -28.90 -9.00
C VAL A 76 2.73 -27.38 -8.85
N GLN A 77 2.88 -26.65 -9.96
CA GLN A 77 2.87 -25.19 -9.96
C GLN A 77 1.53 -24.62 -9.47
N THR A 78 1.59 -23.63 -8.58
CA THR A 78 0.41 -22.92 -8.06
C THR A 78 0.07 -21.68 -8.89
N LEU A 79 -1.22 -21.33 -8.92
CA LEU A 79 -1.70 -20.06 -9.50
C LEU A 79 -1.57 -18.88 -8.51
N SER A 80 -1.13 -19.13 -7.27
CA SER A 80 -0.94 -18.09 -6.26
C SER A 80 0.35 -17.31 -6.50
N ARG A 81 0.25 -15.99 -6.70
CA ARG A 81 1.43 -15.11 -6.79
C ARG A 81 2.22 -15.11 -5.49
N ALA A 82 3.54 -15.02 -5.61
CA ALA A 82 4.44 -14.86 -4.46
C ALA A 82 4.31 -13.46 -3.85
N VAL A 83 4.17 -12.44 -4.71
CA VAL A 83 4.08 -11.03 -4.31
C VAL A 83 2.62 -10.55 -4.30
N THR A 84 2.26 -9.73 -3.31
CA THR A 84 0.93 -9.11 -3.22
C THR A 84 0.67 -8.13 -4.37
N GLN A 85 -0.56 -8.11 -4.86
CA GLN A 85 -1.00 -7.20 -5.91
C GLN A 85 -1.49 -5.84 -5.36
N GLY A 86 -1.47 -5.65 -4.02
CA GLY A 86 -1.86 -4.40 -3.35
C GLY A 86 -0.73 -3.37 -3.18
N ALA A 87 0.36 -3.50 -3.93
CA ALA A 87 1.57 -2.70 -3.70
C ALA A 87 1.39 -1.20 -3.99
N THR A 88 0.53 -0.80 -4.95
CA THR A 88 0.14 0.60 -5.15
C THR A 88 -0.45 1.21 -3.88
N SER A 89 -1.35 0.50 -3.20
CA SER A 89 -1.98 0.98 -1.96
C SER A 89 -0.96 1.15 -0.82
N ILE A 90 0.05 0.27 -0.75
CA ILE A 90 1.14 0.37 0.22
C ILE A 90 2.02 1.60 -0.06
N LEU A 91 2.35 1.86 -1.34
CA LEU A 91 3.10 3.06 -1.75
C LEU A 91 2.33 4.34 -1.45
N VAL A 92 1.04 4.41 -1.81
CA VAL A 92 0.18 5.56 -1.50
C VAL A 92 0.11 5.82 0.01
N LYS A 93 0.00 4.77 0.84
CA LYS A 93 0.04 4.88 2.30
C LYS A 93 1.40 5.41 2.80
N ALA A 94 2.53 4.87 2.33
CA ALA A 94 3.86 5.34 2.73
C ALA A 94 4.12 6.81 2.35
N LEU A 95 3.67 7.24 1.17
CA LEU A 95 3.71 8.64 0.74
C LEU A 95 2.80 9.53 1.61
N GLN A 96 1.66 9.01 2.06
CA GLN A 96 0.80 9.73 3.00
C GLN A 96 1.40 9.80 4.40
N GLU A 97 2.16 8.82 4.88
CA GLU A 97 2.73 8.83 6.24
C GLU A 97 4.00 9.69 6.36
N ALA A 98 4.68 9.99 5.24
CA ALA A 98 5.90 10.79 5.19
C ALA A 98 5.78 12.18 5.86
N GLY A 99 6.60 12.42 6.88
CA GLY A 99 6.62 13.59 7.76
C GLY A 99 5.27 13.89 8.38
N ASN A 100 4.58 12.86 8.88
CA ASN A 100 3.25 12.95 9.50
C ASN A 100 2.23 13.64 8.59
N HIS A 101 2.03 13.07 7.39
CA HIS A 101 1.25 13.64 6.30
C HIS A 101 1.78 14.96 5.73
N GLY A 102 2.98 15.40 6.10
CA GLY A 102 3.55 16.70 5.75
C GLY A 102 4.18 16.80 4.36
N TRP A 103 4.71 15.71 3.80
CA TRP A 103 5.54 15.77 2.58
C TRP A 103 4.74 15.93 1.29
N PHE A 104 3.82 14.99 1.03
CA PHE A 104 3.24 14.81 -0.30
C PHE A 104 1.76 15.18 -0.34
N THR A 105 1.34 15.80 -1.45
CA THR A 105 -0.05 15.83 -1.87
C THR A 105 -0.23 14.74 -2.92
N VAL A 106 -0.62 13.55 -2.46
CA VAL A 106 -0.79 12.36 -3.31
C VAL A 106 -2.08 12.47 -4.12
N ILE A 107 -1.97 12.36 -5.44
CA ILE A 107 -3.07 12.50 -6.40
C ILE A 107 -3.41 11.12 -6.97
N GLU A 108 -4.66 10.73 -6.77
CA GLU A 108 -5.26 9.50 -7.30
C GLU A 108 -5.17 9.44 -8.84
N ARG A 109 -4.52 8.40 -9.37
CA ARG A 109 -4.43 8.11 -10.80
C ARG A 109 -4.64 6.64 -11.17
N GLU A 110 -4.39 5.70 -10.26
CA GLU A 110 -4.72 4.27 -10.42
C GLU A 110 -6.21 4.08 -10.80
N ARG A 111 -7.11 4.86 -10.17
CA ARG A 111 -8.57 4.79 -10.37
C ARG A 111 -9.16 6.07 -10.97
N LEU A 112 -8.40 6.77 -11.83
CA LEU A 112 -8.81 8.02 -12.44
C LEU A 112 -10.19 7.95 -13.15
N ASP A 113 -10.48 6.85 -13.85
CA ASP A 113 -11.75 6.69 -14.58
C ASP A 113 -12.98 6.62 -13.66
N ASN A 114 -12.83 6.12 -12.43
CA ASN A 114 -13.90 6.13 -11.43
C ASN A 114 -14.18 7.57 -10.99
N LEU A 115 -13.12 8.31 -10.69
CA LEU A 115 -13.18 9.71 -10.29
C LEU A 115 -13.73 10.61 -11.40
N LEU A 116 -13.38 10.36 -12.67
CA LEU A 116 -13.90 11.10 -13.81
C LEU A 116 -15.39 10.79 -14.06
N ARG A 117 -15.82 9.53 -13.89
CA ARG A 117 -17.24 9.15 -13.97
C ARG A 117 -18.07 9.81 -12.88
N GLU A 118 -17.63 9.78 -11.63
CA GLU A 118 -18.31 10.44 -10.51
C GLU A 118 -18.44 11.96 -10.76
N ARG A 119 -17.37 12.60 -11.22
CA ARG A 119 -17.40 14.02 -11.59
C ARG A 119 -18.30 14.33 -12.79
N ALA A 120 -18.50 13.38 -13.70
CA ALA A 120 -19.48 13.51 -14.78
C ALA A 120 -20.92 13.41 -14.24
N VAL A 121 -21.20 12.50 -13.30
CA VAL A 121 -22.50 12.42 -12.60
C VAL A 121 -22.79 13.72 -11.87
N ILE A 122 -21.83 14.29 -11.13
CA ILE A 122 -22.01 15.59 -10.45
C ILE A 122 -22.36 16.69 -11.46
N ARG A 123 -21.69 16.75 -12.62
CA ARG A 123 -22.01 17.74 -13.67
C ARG A 123 -23.43 17.58 -14.19
N GLU A 124 -23.85 16.35 -14.48
CA GLU A 124 -25.18 16.05 -15.02
C GLU A 124 -26.28 16.40 -14.02
N MET A 125 -26.15 15.96 -12.76
CA MET A 125 -27.12 16.24 -11.71
C MET A 125 -27.27 17.74 -11.44
N ARG A 126 -26.18 18.52 -11.51
CA ARG A 126 -26.27 20.00 -11.35
C ARG A 126 -26.93 20.67 -12.55
N ALA A 127 -26.66 20.21 -13.77
CA ALA A 127 -27.35 20.72 -14.96
C ALA A 127 -28.87 20.44 -14.90
N ALA A 128 -29.25 19.20 -14.56
CA ALA A 128 -30.64 18.76 -14.51
C ALA A 128 -31.47 19.40 -13.38
N TYR A 129 -30.93 19.47 -12.15
CA TYR A 129 -31.70 19.90 -10.97
C TYR A 129 -31.47 21.35 -10.55
N LEU A 130 -30.33 21.96 -10.90
CA LEU A 130 -30.02 23.35 -10.55
C LEU A 130 -30.01 24.29 -11.77
N GLY A 131 -30.25 23.75 -12.99
CA GLY A 131 -30.23 24.53 -14.23
C GLY A 131 -28.86 25.10 -14.61
N GLU A 132 -27.76 24.56 -14.06
CA GLU A 132 -26.40 25.05 -14.31
C GLU A 132 -25.98 24.81 -15.78
N LYS A 133 -26.14 25.84 -16.64
CA LYS A 133 -25.66 25.81 -18.03
C LYS A 133 -24.13 25.93 -18.15
N THR A 134 -23.48 26.47 -17.13
CA THR A 134 -22.01 26.59 -17.02
C THR A 134 -21.58 26.03 -15.66
N LEU A 135 -20.56 25.17 -15.67
CA LEU A 135 -20.13 24.47 -14.45
C LEU A 135 -19.64 25.46 -13.39
N ASN A 136 -20.26 25.44 -12.21
CA ASN A 136 -19.79 26.20 -11.07
C ASN A 136 -18.45 25.63 -10.56
N ARG A 137 -17.35 26.35 -10.79
CA ARG A 137 -15.99 25.95 -10.39
C ARG A 137 -15.78 25.91 -8.87
N GLN A 138 -16.63 26.59 -8.09
CA GLN A 138 -16.62 26.49 -6.62
C GLN A 138 -17.21 25.16 -6.16
N ALA A 139 -18.22 24.64 -6.86
CA ALA A 139 -18.85 23.36 -6.56
C ALA A 139 -18.08 22.16 -7.13
N LEU A 140 -17.41 22.34 -8.27
CA LEU A 140 -16.57 21.29 -8.88
C LEU A 140 -15.25 21.88 -9.40
N PRO A 141 -14.26 22.12 -8.53
CA PRO A 141 -12.96 22.66 -8.92
C PRO A 141 -12.22 21.72 -9.89
N PRO A 142 -11.27 22.24 -10.70
CA PRO A 142 -10.42 21.42 -11.56
C PRO A 142 -9.58 20.45 -10.72
N LEU A 143 -9.14 19.35 -11.35
CA LEU A 143 -8.27 18.39 -10.69
C LEU A 143 -6.86 18.94 -10.50
N LEU A 144 -6.23 18.58 -9.38
CA LEU A 144 -4.85 18.92 -9.11
C LEU A 144 -3.92 18.27 -10.14
N PHE A 145 -2.94 19.04 -10.57
CA PHE A 145 -1.82 18.59 -11.39
C PHE A 145 -0.68 18.11 -10.49
N ALA A 146 -0.06 16.99 -10.84
CA ALA A 146 1.16 16.52 -10.19
C ALA A 146 2.36 17.05 -10.96
N GLY A 147 3.32 17.66 -10.27
CA GLY A 147 4.59 18.04 -10.90
C GLY A 147 5.47 16.83 -11.19
N ILE A 148 5.34 15.80 -10.35
CA ILE A 148 6.12 14.57 -10.40
C ILE A 148 5.18 13.36 -10.49
N LEU A 149 5.52 12.45 -11.39
CA LEU A 149 4.93 11.13 -11.52
C LEU A 149 5.86 10.10 -10.85
N LEU A 150 5.31 9.26 -9.97
CA LEU A 150 6.00 8.09 -9.43
C LEU A 150 5.58 6.82 -10.17
N GLU A 151 6.58 6.04 -10.56
CA GLU A 151 6.42 4.75 -11.24
C GLU A 151 7.40 3.73 -10.67
N GLY A 152 7.11 2.45 -10.87
CA GLY A 152 8.00 1.36 -10.51
C GLY A 152 7.23 0.09 -10.18
N GLY A 153 7.74 -0.64 -9.19
CA GLY A 153 7.11 -1.86 -8.71
C GLY A 153 8.09 -2.80 -8.03
N ILE A 154 7.67 -4.05 -7.87
CA ILE A 154 8.53 -5.13 -7.38
C ILE A 154 9.21 -5.74 -8.60
N ILE A 155 10.52 -5.56 -8.72
CA ILE A 155 11.32 -6.00 -9.87
C ILE A 155 12.09 -7.29 -9.60
N GLY A 156 12.22 -7.71 -8.34
CA GLY A 156 12.83 -8.98 -7.95
C GLY A 156 12.10 -9.62 -6.78
N TYR A 157 11.91 -10.94 -6.85
CA TYR A 157 11.53 -11.79 -5.74
C TYR A 157 12.27 -13.11 -5.88
N ASP A 158 13.17 -13.40 -4.94
CA ASP A 158 14.02 -14.60 -4.92
C ASP A 158 13.78 -15.37 -3.62
N SER A 159 13.42 -16.65 -3.70
CA SER A 159 13.23 -17.55 -2.54
C SER A 159 14.29 -18.65 -2.57
N ASN A 160 15.33 -18.53 -1.74
CA ASN A 160 16.50 -19.40 -1.76
C ASN A 160 16.61 -20.25 -0.49
N THR A 161 16.64 -21.58 -0.63
CA THR A 161 16.97 -22.48 0.49
C THR A 161 18.49 -22.51 0.70
N LYS A 162 18.94 -22.11 1.89
CA LYS A 162 20.32 -22.03 2.35
C LYS A 162 20.56 -22.95 3.55
N SER A 163 21.80 -23.35 3.77
CA SER A 163 22.22 -24.13 4.94
C SER A 163 23.51 -23.56 5.54
N GLY A 164 23.66 -23.65 6.86
CA GLY A 164 24.86 -23.17 7.56
C GLY A 164 25.13 -21.66 7.42
N GLY A 165 26.42 -21.30 7.52
CA GLY A 165 26.92 -19.93 7.39
C GLY A 165 26.57 -19.00 8.56
N LEU A 166 26.81 -17.70 8.37
CA LEU A 166 26.45 -16.66 9.35
C LEU A 166 24.94 -16.64 9.64
N GLY A 167 24.11 -16.89 8.61
CA GLY A 167 22.66 -16.98 8.75
C GLY A 167 22.22 -18.07 9.73
N ALA A 168 22.70 -19.32 9.59
CA ALA A 168 22.37 -20.37 10.55
C ALA A 168 22.80 -20.01 11.99
N ARG A 169 23.98 -19.40 12.17
CA ARG A 169 24.46 -18.95 13.49
C ARG A 169 23.56 -17.88 14.10
N PHE A 170 23.14 -16.87 13.32
CA PHE A 170 22.22 -15.82 13.76
C PHE A 170 20.84 -16.38 14.15
N LEU A 171 20.36 -17.36 13.38
CA LEU A 171 19.07 -18.02 13.60
C LEU A 171 19.08 -19.06 14.73
N GLY A 172 20.23 -19.28 15.40
CA GLY A 172 20.39 -20.30 16.45
C GLY A 172 20.33 -21.74 15.93
N ILE A 173 20.55 -21.94 14.63
CA ILE A 173 20.45 -23.23 13.95
C ILE A 173 21.82 -23.92 13.94
N GLY A 174 21.88 -25.15 14.44
CA GLY A 174 23.04 -26.03 14.30
C GLY A 174 22.84 -27.14 13.26
N GLY A 175 23.95 -27.68 12.74
CA GLY A 175 23.93 -28.86 11.87
C GLY A 175 23.52 -28.60 10.42
N SER A 176 22.93 -29.62 9.78
CA SER A 176 22.51 -29.63 8.37
C SER A 176 21.14 -28.97 8.12
N THR A 177 20.52 -28.40 9.14
CA THR A 177 19.21 -27.75 9.05
C THR A 177 19.22 -26.58 8.08
N GLN A 178 18.21 -26.54 7.21
CA GLN A 178 18.07 -25.56 6.14
C GLN A 178 17.13 -24.43 6.57
N TYR A 179 17.37 -23.23 6.04
CA TYR A 179 16.47 -22.08 6.14
C TYR A 179 16.22 -21.52 4.74
N ARG A 180 15.03 -21.01 4.47
CA ARG A 180 14.63 -20.39 3.21
C ARG A 180 14.66 -18.87 3.38
N GLU A 181 15.45 -18.20 2.57
CA GLU A 181 15.59 -16.75 2.55
C GLU A 181 14.84 -16.16 1.37
N ASP A 182 13.84 -15.32 1.68
CA ASP A 182 13.03 -14.60 0.71
C ASP A 182 13.53 -13.18 0.59
N THR A 183 13.89 -12.77 -0.62
CA THR A 183 14.43 -11.44 -0.90
C THR A 183 13.52 -10.72 -1.89
N VAL A 184 13.00 -9.57 -1.49
CA VAL A 184 12.19 -8.69 -2.34
C VAL A 184 13.01 -7.47 -2.75
N THR A 185 12.97 -7.12 -4.03
CA THR A 185 13.61 -5.92 -4.59
C THR A 185 12.55 -4.99 -5.18
N VAL A 186 12.47 -3.79 -4.62
CA VAL A 186 11.54 -2.72 -4.96
C VAL A 186 12.29 -1.64 -5.74
N TYR A 187 11.72 -1.20 -6.85
CA TYR A 187 12.22 -0.11 -7.68
C TYR A 187 11.19 1.02 -7.71
N LEU A 188 11.63 2.25 -7.49
CA LEU A 188 10.81 3.45 -7.49
C LEU A 188 11.55 4.57 -8.22
N ARG A 189 10.91 5.21 -9.21
CA ARG A 189 11.47 6.38 -9.91
C ARG A 189 10.53 7.57 -9.86
N ALA A 190 11.11 8.77 -9.85
CA ALA A 190 10.41 10.04 -9.99
C ALA A 190 10.64 10.63 -11.38
N VAL A 191 9.56 11.00 -12.06
CA VAL A 191 9.58 11.52 -13.42
C VAL A 191 8.95 12.91 -13.46
N SER A 192 9.63 13.87 -14.09
CA SER A 192 9.12 15.21 -14.37
C SER A 192 7.95 15.13 -15.35
N VAL A 193 6.75 15.53 -14.93
CA VAL A 193 5.58 15.58 -15.84
C VAL A 193 5.75 16.68 -16.91
N LYS A 194 6.63 17.66 -16.67
CA LYS A 194 6.91 18.77 -17.60
C LYS A 194 7.90 18.38 -18.71
N THR A 195 8.91 17.56 -18.40
CA THR A 195 10.03 17.26 -19.32
C THR A 195 10.16 15.80 -19.71
N GLY A 196 9.47 14.88 -19.03
CA GLY A 196 9.65 13.42 -19.21
C GLY A 196 10.95 12.88 -18.60
N GLU A 197 11.74 13.74 -17.97
CA GLU A 197 13.03 13.41 -17.36
C GLU A 197 12.86 12.56 -16.08
N VAL A 198 13.71 11.55 -15.91
CA VAL A 198 13.80 10.78 -14.67
C VAL A 198 14.69 11.54 -13.69
N LEU A 199 14.07 12.11 -12.65
CA LEU A 199 14.69 13.01 -11.68
C LEU A 199 15.39 12.27 -10.54
N SER A 200 14.88 11.10 -10.16
CA SER A 200 15.45 10.25 -9.12
C SER A 200 15.05 8.78 -9.36
N THR A 201 15.87 7.85 -8.91
CA THR A 201 15.66 6.40 -9.03
C THR A 201 16.22 5.70 -7.80
N ILE A 202 15.35 5.02 -7.06
CA ILE A 202 15.64 4.33 -5.81
C ILE A 202 15.40 2.83 -6.00
N SER A 203 16.35 2.02 -5.54
CA SER A 203 16.23 0.57 -5.51
C SER A 203 16.50 0.07 -4.09
N VAL A 204 15.51 -0.59 -3.48
CA VAL A 204 15.59 -1.14 -2.12
C VAL A 204 15.43 -2.64 -2.16
N ARG A 205 16.26 -3.35 -1.39
CA ARG A 205 16.20 -4.79 -1.21
C ARG A 205 15.96 -5.10 0.26
N LYS A 206 15.02 -6.01 0.55
CA LYS A 206 14.78 -6.53 1.90
C LYS A 206 14.76 -8.07 1.85
N SER A 207 15.52 -8.69 2.74
CA SER A 207 15.61 -10.15 2.89
C SER A 207 15.00 -10.59 4.23
N ILE A 208 14.25 -11.69 4.19
CA ILE A 208 13.59 -12.36 5.32
C ILE A 208 14.13 -13.78 5.40
N ALA A 209 14.57 -14.25 6.56
CA ALA A 209 14.86 -15.67 6.75
C ALA A 209 13.60 -16.44 7.17
N SER A 210 13.56 -17.74 6.91
CA SER A 210 12.54 -18.62 7.46
C SER A 210 13.10 -20.03 7.70
N ILE A 211 12.84 -20.57 8.87
CA ILE A 211 13.34 -21.87 9.33
C ILE A 211 12.22 -22.89 9.13
N GLY A 212 12.43 -23.91 8.30
CA GLY A 212 11.51 -25.05 8.24
C GLY A 212 11.64 -25.84 9.54
N LEU A 213 10.53 -26.00 10.27
CA LEU A 213 10.48 -26.88 11.45
C LEU A 213 9.96 -28.27 11.08
N ASP A 214 9.05 -28.36 10.12
CA ASP A 214 8.53 -29.59 9.50
C ASP A 214 8.00 -29.28 8.09
N ALA A 215 7.67 -30.31 7.31
CA ALA A 215 7.29 -30.28 5.89
C ALA A 215 6.09 -29.37 5.49
N ASN A 216 5.45 -28.67 6.43
CA ASN A 216 4.40 -27.69 6.15
C ASN A 216 4.40 -26.48 7.13
N THR A 217 5.45 -26.31 7.95
CA THR A 217 5.49 -25.31 9.04
C THR A 217 6.83 -24.57 9.05
N PHE A 218 6.79 -23.26 8.78
CA PHE A 218 7.97 -22.38 8.74
C PHE A 218 7.91 -21.30 9.83
N ARG A 219 9.03 -21.07 10.52
CA ARG A 219 9.24 -19.96 11.45
C ARG A 219 10.07 -18.87 10.78
N TYR A 220 9.47 -17.73 10.50
CA TYR A 220 10.14 -16.60 9.83
C TYR A 220 10.93 -15.78 10.87
N VAL A 221 12.08 -15.25 10.45
CA VAL A 221 12.98 -14.44 11.25
C VAL A 221 13.57 -13.37 10.34
N ALA A 222 13.32 -12.10 10.64
CA ALA A 222 13.94 -10.99 9.91
C ALA A 222 15.46 -11.00 10.14
N PHE A 223 16.25 -10.91 9.07
CA PHE A 223 17.66 -10.53 9.22
C PHE A 223 17.72 -9.08 9.70
N LYS A 224 18.46 -8.85 10.79
CA LYS A 224 18.92 -7.53 11.19
C LYS A 224 20.25 -7.26 10.49
N ASP A 225 20.46 -6.02 10.06
CA ASP A 225 21.77 -5.58 9.58
C ASP A 225 22.80 -5.72 10.70
N LEU A 226 24.05 -6.02 10.35
CA LEU A 226 25.06 -6.63 11.22
C LEU A 226 25.54 -5.78 12.42
N LEU A 227 24.95 -4.60 12.68
CA LEU A 227 25.49 -3.61 13.61
C LEU A 227 24.46 -2.92 14.53
N GLU A 228 23.19 -3.32 14.55
CA GLU A 228 22.20 -2.77 15.51
C GLU A 228 21.76 -3.81 16.55
N LEU A 229 22.35 -3.71 17.74
CA LEU A 229 22.23 -4.65 18.86
C LEU A 229 20.94 -4.42 19.68
N GLU A 230 19.81 -4.34 18.99
CA GLU A 230 18.49 -4.36 19.64
C GLU A 230 18.07 -5.79 19.99
N ALA A 231 17.85 -6.06 21.28
CA ALA A 231 17.34 -7.33 21.79
C ALA A 231 15.89 -7.60 21.33
N GLY A 232 15.73 -8.18 20.14
CA GLY A 232 14.44 -8.51 19.53
C GLY A 232 14.21 -10.01 19.46
N VAL A 233 13.13 -10.48 20.09
CA VAL A 233 12.66 -11.87 19.94
C VAL A 233 12.25 -12.11 18.49
N ALA A 234 12.74 -13.19 17.89
CA ALA A 234 12.47 -13.56 16.51
C ALA A 234 10.99 -14.01 16.32
N TYR A 235 10.19 -13.12 15.75
CA TYR A 235 8.80 -13.36 15.33
C TYR A 235 8.69 -13.50 13.81
N ASN A 236 7.65 -14.21 13.36
CA ASN A 236 7.39 -14.41 11.94
C ASN A 236 7.07 -13.07 11.25
N GLU A 237 7.94 -12.62 10.34
CA GLU A 237 7.67 -11.48 9.46
C GLU A 237 6.94 -11.94 8.19
N PRO A 238 5.70 -11.50 7.92
CA PRO A 238 4.98 -11.85 6.69
C PRO A 238 5.60 -11.16 5.46
N ASP A 239 5.58 -11.82 4.30
CA ASP A 239 6.10 -11.28 3.03
C ASP A 239 5.56 -9.87 2.69
N ALA A 240 4.27 -9.64 2.98
CA ALA A 240 3.62 -8.33 2.79
C ALA A 240 4.17 -7.23 3.72
N LEU A 241 4.64 -7.57 4.92
CA LEU A 241 5.25 -6.63 5.87
C LEU A 241 6.67 -6.26 5.45
N ALA A 242 7.44 -7.21 4.93
CA ALA A 242 8.77 -6.94 4.37
C ALA A 242 8.68 -6.11 3.08
N LEU A 243 7.70 -6.39 2.21
CA LEU A 243 7.41 -5.52 1.07
C LEU A 243 6.98 -4.12 1.53
N GLN A 244 6.15 -4.00 2.57
CA GLN A 244 5.79 -2.72 3.15
C GLN A 244 7.03 -1.95 3.60
N GLN A 245 7.94 -2.57 4.38
CA GLN A 245 9.19 -1.93 4.79
C GLN A 245 10.08 -1.54 3.62
N ALA A 246 10.17 -2.36 2.56
CA ALA A 246 10.95 -2.05 1.37
C ALA A 246 10.37 -0.85 0.59
N ILE A 247 9.04 -0.75 0.50
CA ILE A 247 8.35 0.41 -0.12
C ILE A 247 8.50 1.66 0.77
N GLU A 248 8.33 1.54 2.08
CA GLU A 248 8.53 2.64 3.04
C GLU A 248 9.97 3.17 2.98
N ALA A 249 10.96 2.27 2.89
CA ALA A 249 12.37 2.63 2.72
C ALA A 249 12.66 3.25 1.34
N ALA A 250 11.97 2.82 0.28
CA ALA A 250 12.09 3.44 -1.04
C ALA A 250 11.52 4.86 -1.07
N VAL A 251 10.42 5.12 -0.36
CA VAL A 251 9.86 6.48 -0.19
C VAL A 251 10.79 7.36 0.64
N TYR A 252 11.38 6.83 1.72
CA TYR A 252 12.35 7.56 2.52
C TYR A 252 13.61 7.89 1.69
N GLY A 253 14.17 6.91 0.99
CA GLY A 253 15.30 7.11 0.09
C GLY A 253 15.00 8.16 -0.99
N LEU A 254 13.80 8.12 -1.58
CA LEU A 254 13.36 9.13 -2.55
C LEU A 254 13.39 10.53 -1.94
N VAL A 255 12.86 10.72 -0.73
CA VAL A 255 12.89 12.02 -0.01
C VAL A 255 14.33 12.50 0.19
N ILE A 256 15.21 11.64 0.69
CA ILE A 256 16.58 12.02 1.04
C ILE A 256 17.46 12.26 -0.20
N GLU A 257 17.42 11.37 -1.20
CA GLU A 257 18.19 11.55 -2.44
C GLU A 257 17.61 12.68 -3.33
N GLY A 258 16.31 12.93 -3.26
CA GLY A 258 15.71 14.13 -3.87
C GLY A 258 16.24 15.42 -3.24
N ALA A 259 16.48 15.44 -1.92
CA ALA A 259 17.07 16.59 -1.25
C ALA A 259 18.57 16.76 -1.60
N SER A 260 19.31 15.68 -1.85
CA SER A 260 20.73 15.76 -2.25
C SER A 260 20.95 16.22 -3.70
N THR A 261 19.88 16.27 -4.51
CA THR A 261 19.88 16.69 -5.91
C THR A 261 19.16 18.02 -6.16
N ASP A 262 18.84 18.77 -5.09
CA ASP A 262 18.03 20.01 -5.13
C ASP A 262 16.64 19.84 -5.81
N LEU A 263 16.10 18.61 -5.92
CA LEU A 263 14.74 18.36 -6.43
C LEU A 263 13.67 18.99 -5.53
N TRP A 264 13.93 18.99 -4.24
CA TRP A 264 13.19 19.68 -3.20
C TRP A 264 14.12 19.94 -2.02
N CYS A 265 13.63 20.64 -1.00
CA CYS A 265 14.41 20.97 0.19
C CYS A 265 13.66 20.62 1.47
N ILE A 266 14.43 20.36 2.53
CA ILE A 266 13.98 20.02 3.88
C ILE A 266 13.99 21.31 4.72
N ALA A 267 12.91 21.56 5.47
CA ALA A 267 12.77 22.69 6.38
C ALA A 267 13.58 22.47 7.68
N THR A 268 14.90 22.51 7.55
CA THR A 268 15.90 22.29 8.61
C THR A 268 17.08 23.26 8.43
N THR A 269 18.03 23.29 9.37
CA THR A 269 19.28 24.06 9.20
C THR A 269 20.22 23.36 8.21
N PRO A 270 21.17 24.07 7.56
CA PRO A 270 22.15 23.45 6.67
C PRO A 270 22.90 22.27 7.31
N GLU A 271 23.27 22.38 8.59
CA GLU A 271 23.98 21.37 9.35
C GLU A 271 23.10 20.15 9.64
N GLY A 272 21.82 20.38 9.98
CA GLY A 272 20.84 19.30 10.19
C GLY A 272 20.51 18.55 8.90
N GLY A 273 20.45 19.26 7.77
CA GLY A 273 20.31 18.65 6.44
C GLY A 273 21.53 17.82 6.06
N GLU A 274 22.73 18.37 6.19
CA GLU A 274 23.99 17.66 5.92
C GLU A 274 24.14 16.41 6.80
N ALA A 275 23.85 16.49 8.11
CA ALA A 275 23.88 15.35 9.01
C ALA A 275 22.89 14.24 8.57
N LEU A 276 21.68 14.62 8.15
CA LEU A 276 20.67 13.69 7.66
C LEU A 276 21.12 13.00 6.35
N LEU A 277 21.57 13.77 5.35
CA LEU A 277 22.11 13.22 4.09
C LEU A 277 23.28 12.26 4.36
N ARG A 278 24.23 12.66 5.22
CA ARG A 278 25.38 11.82 5.60
C ARG A 278 24.95 10.53 6.28
N SER A 279 24.03 10.58 7.24
CA SER A 279 23.54 9.38 7.93
C SER A 279 22.90 8.36 6.97
N TYR A 280 22.15 8.86 5.98
CA TYR A 280 21.51 8.02 4.98
C TYR A 280 22.53 7.35 4.05
N TYR A 281 23.46 8.12 3.46
CA TYR A 281 24.47 7.56 2.57
C TYR A 281 25.45 6.64 3.31
N ALA A 282 25.80 6.95 4.56
CA ALA A 282 26.57 6.07 5.44
C ALA A 282 25.91 4.70 5.61
N GLN A 283 24.60 4.69 5.91
CA GLN A 283 23.83 3.45 6.03
C GLN A 283 23.69 2.71 4.69
N ARG A 284 23.41 3.44 3.59
CA ARG A 284 23.20 2.87 2.25
C ARG A 284 24.47 2.22 1.69
N ASP A 285 25.61 2.90 1.84
CA ASP A 285 26.88 2.49 1.23
C ASP A 285 27.78 1.72 2.23
N ASN A 286 27.32 1.54 3.47
CA ASN A 286 28.03 0.87 4.57
C ASN A 286 29.44 1.45 4.83
N ILE A 287 29.48 2.77 5.03
CA ILE A 287 30.69 3.57 5.32
C ILE A 287 30.45 4.52 6.49
N ASP A 288 31.52 5.03 7.11
CA ASP A 288 31.41 6.05 8.15
C ASP A 288 30.78 7.36 7.60
N ALA A 289 29.90 8.00 8.37
CA ALA A 289 29.24 9.25 7.98
C ALA A 289 30.21 10.43 7.73
N ALA A 290 31.40 10.38 8.33
CA ALA A 290 32.48 11.32 8.06
C ALA A 290 33.15 11.11 6.68
N ALA A 291 33.11 9.88 6.14
CA ALA A 291 33.69 9.53 4.84
C ALA A 291 32.73 9.82 3.66
N VAL A 292 31.43 10.04 3.92
CA VAL A 292 30.46 10.41 2.89
C VAL A 292 30.85 11.74 2.23
N LEU A 293 30.88 11.75 0.89
CA LEU A 293 31.06 12.96 0.10
C LEU A 293 29.69 13.41 -0.44
N LEU A 294 29.22 14.56 0.03
CA LEU A 294 27.96 15.14 -0.46
C LEU A 294 28.14 15.82 -1.83
N PRO A 295 27.11 15.81 -2.69
CA PRO A 295 27.11 16.55 -3.95
C PRO A 295 27.42 18.04 -3.79
N ARG A 296 28.00 18.66 -4.82
CA ARG A 296 28.24 20.10 -4.90
C ARG A 296 27.52 20.71 -6.10
N ARG A 297 27.06 21.94 -5.93
CA ARG A 297 26.49 22.77 -7.01
C ARG A 297 27.58 23.33 -7.91
N ALA A 298 27.16 23.90 -9.04
CA ALA A 298 28.04 24.57 -10.01
C ALA A 298 28.80 25.78 -9.43
N ASP A 299 28.32 26.39 -8.33
CA ASP A 299 29.02 27.46 -7.60
C ASP A 299 30.06 26.94 -6.58
N GLY A 300 30.21 25.62 -6.46
CA GLY A 300 31.12 24.96 -5.51
C GLY A 300 30.53 24.74 -4.11
N SER A 301 29.32 25.23 -3.82
CA SER A 301 28.64 24.99 -2.53
C SER A 301 28.20 23.53 -2.39
N THR A 302 28.26 22.99 -1.17
CA THR A 302 27.71 21.66 -0.85
C THR A 302 26.18 21.70 -0.91
N ILE A 303 25.57 20.66 -1.49
CA ILE A 303 24.13 20.43 -1.38
C ILE A 303 23.88 19.79 -0.01
N THR A 304 23.34 20.59 0.91
CA THR A 304 22.99 20.15 2.27
C THR A 304 21.56 19.58 2.36
N GLY A 305 20.76 19.66 1.29
CA GLY A 305 19.34 19.30 1.29
C GLY A 305 18.42 20.19 2.14
N ALA A 306 18.99 21.11 2.93
CA ALA A 306 18.23 22.11 3.66
C ALA A 306 17.68 23.18 2.72
N CYS A 307 16.52 23.74 3.03
CA CYS A 307 15.97 24.85 2.26
C CYS A 307 16.90 26.06 2.29
N PRO A 308 17.05 26.77 1.16
CA PRO A 308 17.84 27.99 1.14
C PRO A 308 17.28 28.94 2.21
N PRO A 309 18.14 29.66 2.94
CA PRO A 309 17.67 30.65 3.90
C PRO A 309 16.73 31.59 3.16
N ARG A 310 15.58 31.89 3.78
CA ARG A 310 14.48 32.66 3.18
C ARG A 310 14.85 34.14 3.09
N ALA A 311 15.94 34.44 2.35
CA ALA A 311 16.29 35.76 1.86
C ALA A 311 15.03 36.34 1.25
N ALA A 312 14.54 37.41 1.86
CA ALA A 312 13.13 37.79 1.83
C ALA A 312 12.54 37.59 0.43
N LEU A 313 11.63 36.61 0.29
CA LEU A 313 10.85 36.48 -0.94
C LEU A 313 10.23 37.85 -1.15
N GLN A 314 10.70 38.56 -2.17
CA GLN A 314 10.09 39.81 -2.57
C GLN A 314 8.62 39.48 -2.80
N PRO A 315 7.68 40.10 -2.06
CA PRO A 315 6.29 39.71 -2.15
C PRO A 315 5.89 39.81 -3.62
N ALA A 316 5.41 38.68 -4.18
CA ALA A 316 5.09 38.57 -5.59
C ALA A 316 4.34 39.83 -6.04
N PRO A 317 4.76 40.47 -7.16
CA PRO A 317 4.35 41.83 -7.49
C PRO A 317 2.84 41.93 -7.38
N ARG A 318 2.39 42.67 -6.35
CA ARG A 318 0.97 42.74 -5.99
C ARG A 318 0.24 43.22 -7.23
N VAL A 319 -0.54 42.34 -7.84
CA VAL A 319 -1.27 42.64 -9.08
C VAL A 319 -2.06 43.91 -8.82
N SER A 320 -1.61 45.02 -9.40
CA SER A 320 -2.25 46.31 -9.20
C SER A 320 -3.66 46.17 -9.71
N GLN A 321 -4.62 46.15 -8.78
CA GLN A 321 -6.02 46.16 -9.13
C GLN A 321 -6.25 47.41 -9.97
N ARG A 322 -6.58 47.19 -11.24
CA ARG A 322 -6.83 48.26 -12.20
C ARG A 322 -7.87 49.19 -11.59
N PRO A 323 -7.64 50.51 -11.48
CA PRO A 323 -8.60 51.40 -10.85
C PRO A 323 -9.98 51.22 -11.48
N THR A 324 -10.98 50.90 -10.66
CA THR A 324 -12.38 50.96 -11.08
C THR A 324 -12.67 52.41 -11.47
N GLY A 325 -13.16 52.61 -12.69
CA GLY A 325 -13.49 53.94 -13.20
C GLY A 325 -14.52 54.66 -12.30
N PRO A 326 -14.57 56.00 -12.35
CA PRO A 326 -15.38 56.78 -11.44
C PRO A 326 -16.87 56.43 -11.56
N ALA A 327 -17.53 56.26 -10.41
CA ALA A 327 -18.98 56.12 -10.35
C ALA A 327 -19.63 57.43 -10.82
N LEU A 328 -20.41 57.37 -11.91
CA LEU A 328 -21.23 58.48 -12.34
C LEU A 328 -22.45 58.61 -11.42
N ALA A 329 -22.65 59.82 -10.91
CA ALA A 329 -23.59 60.12 -9.83
C ALA A 329 -25.06 60.11 -10.29
N ALA A 330 -25.96 59.92 -9.32
CA ALA A 330 -27.39 60.08 -9.52
C ALA A 330 -27.77 61.55 -9.80
N GLY A 331 -28.70 61.80 -10.74
CA GLY A 331 -29.22 63.15 -10.93
C GLY A 331 -30.02 63.41 -12.21
N SER A 332 -31.24 62.89 -12.33
CA SER A 332 -32.23 63.43 -13.26
C SER A 332 -33.66 63.14 -12.81
N ARG A 333 -34.44 64.20 -12.59
CA ARG A 333 -35.85 64.15 -12.19
C ARG A 333 -36.72 63.64 -13.34
N LEU A 334 -37.75 62.85 -13.03
CA LEU A 334 -38.89 62.59 -13.92
C LEU A 334 -40.16 63.22 -13.31
N PRO A 335 -41.04 63.83 -14.13
CA PRO A 335 -42.26 64.47 -13.64
C PRO A 335 -43.36 63.44 -13.32
N ALA A 336 -44.28 63.80 -12.43
CA ALA A 336 -45.37 62.94 -11.96
C ALA A 336 -46.55 62.88 -12.94
N PRO A 337 -47.20 61.71 -13.11
CA PRO A 337 -48.53 61.60 -13.69
C PRO A 337 -49.62 61.46 -12.60
N ILE A 338 -50.42 62.52 -12.50
CA ILE A 338 -51.88 62.59 -12.29
C ILE A 338 -52.58 61.34 -11.70
N LEU A 339 -53.26 61.55 -10.56
CA LEU A 339 -54.27 60.66 -9.98
C LEU A 339 -55.51 60.50 -10.88
N SER A 340 -56.03 59.29 -11.00
CA SER A 340 -57.46 59.06 -11.29
C SER A 340 -57.99 57.90 -10.44
N TYR A 341 -59.16 58.10 -9.84
CA TYR A 341 -59.83 57.13 -8.96
C TYR A 341 -60.53 56.03 -9.76
N GLY A 342 -60.55 54.80 -9.21
CA GLY A 342 -61.31 53.67 -9.76
C GLY A 342 -61.57 52.62 -8.68
N SER A 343 -62.73 52.72 -8.01
CA SER A 343 -63.13 51.85 -6.90
C SER A 343 -63.67 50.49 -7.40
N SER A 344 -63.27 49.38 -6.76
CA SER A 344 -64.09 48.19 -6.60
C SER A 344 -63.58 47.31 -5.45
N ALA A 345 -64.49 46.57 -4.80
CA ALA A 345 -64.27 45.94 -3.50
C ALA A 345 -63.83 44.46 -3.57
N ALA A 346 -63.35 43.94 -2.43
CA ALA A 346 -63.17 42.51 -2.18
C ALA A 346 -64.54 41.77 -2.02
N PRO A 347 -64.56 40.43 -1.91
CA PRO A 347 -64.47 39.84 -0.56
C PRO A 347 -63.67 38.53 -0.46
N ALA A 348 -63.56 38.01 0.76
CA ALA A 348 -62.79 36.82 1.15
C ALA A 348 -63.63 35.53 1.21
N MET A 349 -62.95 34.37 1.17
CA MET A 349 -63.25 33.02 1.74
C MET A 349 -62.25 32.03 1.10
N GLY A 350 -61.79 30.94 1.72
CA GLY A 350 -61.94 30.39 3.07
C GLY A 350 -61.11 29.09 3.18
N ALA A 351 -60.92 28.57 4.40
CA ALA A 351 -60.30 27.27 4.70
C ALA A 351 -61.29 26.43 5.57
N PRO A 352 -61.01 25.19 6.02
CA PRO A 352 -59.92 24.26 5.67
C PRO A 352 -60.52 23.07 4.86
N PRO A 353 -60.65 21.77 5.27
CA PRO A 353 -60.16 20.96 6.41
C PRO A 353 -59.06 19.93 6.03
N ALA A 354 -58.53 19.22 7.03
CA ALA A 354 -57.64 18.06 6.88
C ALA A 354 -58.37 16.73 7.19
N ARG A 355 -57.95 15.62 6.57
CA ARG A 355 -58.09 14.23 7.06
C ARG A 355 -57.09 13.34 6.30
N GLY A 356 -56.43 12.41 6.99
CA GLY A 356 -55.30 11.65 6.43
C GLY A 356 -55.61 10.17 6.16
N ALA A 357 -54.62 9.48 5.60
CA ALA A 357 -54.44 8.03 5.72
C ALA A 357 -52.98 7.67 5.39
N THR A 358 -52.30 6.99 6.32
CA THR A 358 -51.09 6.20 6.01
C THR A 358 -51.45 5.00 5.14
N PRO A 359 -50.50 4.49 4.36
CA PRO A 359 -50.15 3.08 4.59
C PRO A 359 -48.65 2.84 4.70
N SER A 360 -48.28 2.06 5.71
CA SER A 360 -46.95 1.46 5.85
C SER A 360 -46.72 0.43 4.74
N ALA A 361 -45.57 0.50 4.07
CA ALA A 361 -45.13 -0.53 3.13
C ALA A 361 -43.67 -0.91 3.41
N THR A 362 -43.48 -1.94 4.23
CA THR A 362 -42.16 -2.55 4.49
C THR A 362 -41.62 -3.17 3.19
N PRO A 363 -40.37 -2.89 2.78
CA PRO A 363 -39.77 -3.60 1.66
C PRO A 363 -39.47 -5.05 2.06
N ARG A 364 -40.10 -6.01 1.37
CA ARG A 364 -39.65 -7.42 1.41
C ARG A 364 -38.25 -7.51 0.79
N PRO A 365 -37.29 -8.23 1.40
CA PRO A 365 -36.04 -8.55 0.72
C PRO A 365 -36.33 -9.46 -0.48
N GLN A 366 -35.87 -9.08 -1.66
CA GLN A 366 -35.83 -9.98 -2.81
C GLN A 366 -34.82 -11.11 -2.51
N GLN A 367 -35.31 -12.34 -2.47
CA GLN A 367 -34.44 -13.51 -2.58
C GLN A 367 -33.90 -13.56 -4.01
N ASN A 368 -32.64 -13.19 -4.19
CA ASN A 368 -31.93 -13.46 -5.44
C ASN A 368 -31.81 -14.98 -5.60
N ALA A 369 -32.45 -15.51 -6.65
CA ALA A 369 -32.31 -16.90 -7.02
C ALA A 369 -30.85 -17.22 -7.36
N ALA A 370 -30.34 -18.35 -6.87
CA ALA A 370 -29.01 -18.82 -7.23
C ALA A 370 -28.94 -19.15 -8.74
N PRO A 371 -27.82 -18.86 -9.42
CA PRO A 371 -27.63 -19.25 -10.81
C PRO A 371 -27.63 -20.78 -10.93
N ASN A 372 -28.43 -21.29 -11.86
CA ASN A 372 -28.65 -22.71 -12.09
C ASN A 372 -27.40 -23.34 -12.74
N ILE A 373 -26.64 -24.16 -11.99
CA ILE A 373 -25.48 -24.89 -12.52
C ILE A 373 -25.97 -26.20 -13.15
N PRO A 374 -25.86 -26.41 -14.47
CA PRO A 374 -26.21 -27.69 -15.07
C PRO A 374 -25.20 -28.77 -14.63
N ALA A 375 -25.71 -29.91 -14.18
CA ALA A 375 -24.88 -31.02 -13.73
C ALA A 375 -24.02 -31.57 -14.88
N MET A 376 -22.69 -31.56 -14.72
CA MET A 376 -21.80 -32.23 -15.66
C MET A 376 -21.94 -33.74 -15.54
N THR A 377 -22.37 -34.37 -16.64
CA THR A 377 -22.52 -35.82 -16.76
C THR A 377 -21.19 -36.53 -16.49
N ARG A 378 -21.24 -37.56 -15.65
CA ARG A 378 -20.10 -38.40 -15.27
C ARG A 378 -19.56 -39.17 -16.49
N ALA A 379 -18.42 -38.75 -17.03
CA ALA A 379 -17.76 -39.45 -18.13
C ALA A 379 -17.09 -40.75 -17.64
N THR A 380 -17.45 -41.86 -18.27
CA THR A 380 -16.87 -43.20 -18.03
C THR A 380 -15.45 -43.28 -18.62
N PRO A 381 -14.46 -43.89 -17.93
CA PRO A 381 -13.14 -44.08 -18.51
C PRO A 381 -13.13 -45.22 -19.54
N PRO A 382 -12.49 -45.06 -20.71
CA PRO A 382 -12.20 -46.18 -21.60
C PRO A 382 -10.98 -46.95 -21.06
N GLY A 383 -11.18 -48.22 -20.69
CA GLY A 383 -10.08 -49.15 -20.49
C GLY A 383 -9.52 -49.62 -21.83
N GLY A 384 -8.19 -49.65 -21.96
CA GLY A 384 -7.50 -50.15 -23.16
C GLY A 384 -6.06 -50.49 -22.82
N ALA A 385 -5.76 -51.77 -22.66
CA ALA A 385 -4.42 -52.25 -22.34
C ALA A 385 -3.52 -52.31 -23.59
N ALA A 386 -2.30 -51.79 -23.49
CA ALA A 386 -1.24 -52.04 -24.46
C ALA A 386 0.14 -51.92 -23.77
N THR A 387 0.77 -53.06 -23.48
CA THR A 387 2.15 -53.16 -23.00
C THR A 387 3.13 -53.12 -24.18
N PRO A 388 4.18 -52.27 -24.15
CA PRO A 388 5.38 -52.45 -24.96
C PRO A 388 6.48 -53.21 -24.18
N PRO A 389 7.48 -53.81 -24.86
CA PRO A 389 8.28 -54.89 -24.29
C PRO A 389 9.52 -54.44 -23.47
N THR A 390 9.93 -55.36 -22.60
CA THR A 390 11.15 -55.30 -21.78
C THR A 390 12.42 -55.20 -22.65
N ALA A 391 13.22 -54.14 -22.46
CA ALA A 391 14.52 -54.01 -23.12
C ALA A 391 15.62 -54.73 -22.31
N THR A 392 16.23 -55.75 -22.92
CA THR A 392 17.36 -56.49 -22.35
C THR A 392 18.65 -55.66 -22.42
N PRO A 393 19.46 -55.54 -21.34
CA PRO A 393 20.76 -54.88 -21.44
C PRO A 393 21.76 -55.73 -22.22
N ARG A 394 22.33 -55.15 -23.28
CA ARG A 394 23.33 -55.78 -24.16
C ARG A 394 24.72 -55.60 -23.58
N ALA A 395 25.44 -56.70 -23.33
CA ALA A 395 26.81 -56.66 -22.82
C ALA A 395 27.80 -56.09 -23.86
N PRO A 396 28.81 -55.29 -23.45
CA PRO A 396 29.98 -54.99 -24.27
C PRO A 396 31.00 -56.13 -24.18
N GLY A 397 31.29 -56.77 -25.31
CA GLY A 397 32.37 -57.75 -25.42
C GLY A 397 33.74 -57.08 -25.56
N ALA A 398 34.77 -57.70 -24.97
CA ALA A 398 36.16 -57.26 -25.12
C ALA A 398 36.80 -57.87 -26.40
N SER A 399 37.67 -57.12 -27.08
CA SER A 399 38.88 -57.65 -27.77
C SER A 399 39.72 -56.52 -28.38
N GLY A 400 41.05 -56.73 -28.42
CA GLY A 400 42.03 -55.86 -29.10
C GLY A 400 42.54 -54.69 -28.23
N GLY A 401 43.84 -54.57 -27.88
CA GLY A 401 45.02 -55.36 -28.23
C GLY A 401 46.10 -54.46 -28.83
N GLY A 402 47.19 -54.24 -28.09
CA GLY A 402 48.28 -53.31 -28.41
C GLY A 402 49.03 -52.92 -27.15
#